data_AF-A0A6P5ZTW6-F1
#
_entry.id   AF-A0A6P5ZTW6-F1
#
_cell.length_a   1.000
_cell.length_b   1.000
_cell.length_c   1.000
_cell.angle_alpha   90.00
_cell.angle_beta   90.00
_cell.angle_gamma   90.00
#
_symmetry.space_group_name_H-M   'P 1'
#
loop_
_entity.id
_entity.type
_entity.pdbx_description
1 polymer ?
#
loop_
_entity_poly.entity_id
_entity_poly.type
_entity_poly.pdbx_seq_one_letter_code
_entity_poly.pdbx_strand_id
1 'polypeptide(L)'
;MEHGSFTDNSAATFSLTEEDHTLANALRFTLNQDPRVTFCGYSIPHPSDARVNIRVQTTGDPAREVLKDACQDLMLMCKHVRSTFDKAVEDFKASNAVKAMNIGSQDSDSEDSE
;
A
#
# COMPACT_ATOMS: atom_id res chain seq x y z
N MET A 1 -11.86 -18.84 11.30
CA MET A 1 -11.63 -19.37 12.67
C MET A 1 -10.14 -19.25 12.95
N GLU A 2 -9.79 -18.60 14.06
CA GLU A 2 -8.41 -18.36 14.50
C GLU A 2 -7.86 -19.66 15.10
N HIS A 3 -6.84 -20.27 14.47
CA HIS A 3 -6.17 -21.45 15.01
C HIS A 3 -4.90 -21.00 15.77
N GLY A 4 -5.09 -20.29 16.88
CA GLY A 4 -4.05 -20.01 17.87
C GLY A 4 -4.12 -21.01 19.02
N SER A 5 -2.98 -21.34 19.62
CA SER A 5 -3.00 -22.07 20.91
C SER A 5 -3.58 -21.12 21.96
N PHE A 6 -4.57 -21.54 22.74
CA PHE A 6 -5.16 -20.72 23.83
C PHE A 6 -4.14 -20.26 24.89
N THR A 7 -2.91 -20.79 24.84
CA THR A 7 -1.83 -20.54 25.79
C THR A 7 -0.76 -19.57 25.28
N ASP A 8 -0.70 -19.28 23.98
CA ASP A 8 0.36 -18.47 23.39
C ASP A 8 -0.22 -17.48 22.37
N ASN A 9 -0.24 -16.21 22.76
CA ASN A 9 -0.75 -15.12 21.92
C ASN A 9 0.33 -14.52 21.00
N SER A 10 1.59 -14.94 21.13
CA SER A 10 2.70 -14.43 20.31
C SER A 10 2.71 -15.01 18.89
N ALA A 11 1.99 -16.11 18.66
CA ALA A 11 1.92 -16.77 17.36
C ALA A 11 0.48 -17.08 16.95
N ALA A 12 0.05 -16.56 15.80
CA ALA A 12 -1.28 -16.81 15.28
C ALA A 12 -1.29 -16.94 13.75
N THR A 13 -2.25 -17.72 13.25
CA THR A 13 -2.55 -17.81 11.82
C THR A 13 -3.92 -17.18 11.57
N PHE A 14 -3.92 -16.10 10.80
CA PHE A 14 -5.11 -15.34 10.42
C PHE A 14 -5.56 -15.79 9.03
N SER A 15 -6.85 -16.11 8.90
CA SER A 15 -7.42 -16.52 7.63
C SER A 15 -8.33 -15.41 7.12
N LEU A 16 -7.91 -14.78 6.01
CA LEU A 16 -8.64 -13.70 5.35
C LEU A 16 -9.37 -14.27 4.14
N THR A 17 -10.69 -14.19 4.16
CA THR A 17 -11.56 -14.61 3.05
C THR A 17 -11.72 -13.47 2.05
N GLU A 18 -11.94 -13.83 0.79
CA GLU A 18 -12.11 -12.91 -0.35
C GLU A 18 -10.89 -12.01 -0.61
N GLU A 19 -9.71 -12.46 -0.19
CA GLU A 19 -8.44 -11.75 -0.36
C GLU A 19 -7.43 -12.64 -1.08
N ASP A 20 -6.44 -12.01 -1.73
CA ASP A 20 -5.43 -12.69 -2.56
C ASP A 20 -4.00 -12.19 -2.29
N HIS A 21 -3.07 -12.50 -3.20
CA HIS A 21 -1.67 -12.08 -3.15
C HIS A 21 -1.47 -10.57 -2.99
N THR A 22 -2.43 -9.75 -3.43
CA THR A 22 -2.34 -8.29 -3.43
C THR A 22 -2.22 -7.77 -2.00
N LEU A 23 -3.25 -8.02 -1.19
CA LEU A 23 -3.25 -7.62 0.22
C LEU A 23 -2.21 -8.40 1.02
N ALA A 24 -2.09 -9.71 0.74
CA ALA A 24 -1.21 -10.59 1.50
C ALA A 24 0.27 -10.20 1.38
N ASN A 25 0.73 -9.88 0.17
CA ASN A 25 2.12 -9.49 -0.06
C ASN A 25 2.42 -8.10 0.49
N ALA A 26 1.47 -7.16 0.39
CA ALA A 26 1.59 -5.84 1.00
C ALA A 26 1.71 -5.92 2.52
N LEU A 27 0.83 -6.70 3.18
CA LEU A 27 0.90 -6.91 4.62
C LEU A 27 2.17 -7.64 5.05
N ARG A 28 2.60 -8.67 4.30
CA ARG A 28 3.87 -9.35 4.54
C ARG A 28 5.05 -8.37 4.53
N PHE A 29 5.05 -7.42 3.60
CA PHE A 29 6.10 -6.42 3.54
C PHE A 29 6.10 -5.54 4.79
N THR A 30 4.95 -4.98 5.17
CA THR A 30 4.84 -4.11 6.36
C THR A 30 5.20 -4.86 7.63
N LEU A 31 4.72 -6.10 7.81
CA LEU A 31 5.03 -6.92 8.98
C LEU A 31 6.51 -7.24 9.13
N ASN A 32 7.24 -7.45 8.02
CA ASN A 32 8.69 -7.71 8.09
C ASN A 32 9.52 -6.49 8.50
N GLN A 33 8.95 -5.28 8.44
CA GLN A 33 9.65 -4.07 8.89
C GLN A 33 9.48 -3.83 10.40
N ASP A 34 8.52 -4.49 11.05
CA ASP A 34 8.29 -4.35 12.48
C ASP A 34 9.31 -5.22 13.26
N PRO A 35 10.16 -4.63 14.12
CA PRO A 35 11.15 -5.38 14.90
C PRO A 35 10.53 -6.34 15.92
N ARG A 36 9.23 -6.20 16.23
CA ARG A 36 8.50 -7.11 17.12
C ARG A 36 8.20 -8.44 16.43
N VAL A 37 8.25 -8.50 15.10
CA VAL A 37 7.93 -9.69 14.29
C VAL A 37 9.19 -10.54 14.09
N THR A 38 9.14 -11.79 14.55
CA THR A 38 10.20 -12.77 14.32
C THR A 38 10.00 -13.52 13.00
N PHE A 39 8.74 -13.79 12.64
CA PHE A 39 8.40 -14.47 11.40
C PHE A 39 7.04 -14.00 10.88
N CYS A 40 6.99 -13.72 9.57
CA CYS A 40 5.72 -13.59 8.87
C CYS A 40 5.76 -14.27 7.49
N GLY A 41 4.63 -14.83 7.10
CA GLY A 41 4.45 -15.47 5.80
C GLY A 41 2.98 -15.65 5.48
N TYR A 42 2.67 -15.83 4.20
CA TYR A 42 1.32 -16.13 3.78
C TYR A 42 1.29 -17.29 2.78
N SER A 43 0.16 -17.98 2.73
CA SER A 43 -0.11 -19.01 1.72
C SER A 43 -1.57 -18.97 1.30
N ILE A 44 -1.80 -19.26 0.02
CA ILE A 44 -3.13 -19.56 -0.51
C ILE A 44 -3.25 -21.08 -0.52
N PRO A 45 -4.24 -21.66 0.18
CA PRO A 45 -4.36 -23.10 0.34
C PRO A 45 -4.65 -23.79 -1.01
N HIS A 46 -5.41 -23.14 -1.88
CA HIS A 46 -5.70 -23.61 -3.23
C HIS A 46 -6.07 -22.43 -4.15
N PRO A 47 -5.62 -22.38 -5.42
CA PRO A 47 -5.91 -21.26 -6.33
C PRO A 47 -7.40 -20.97 -6.56
N SER A 48 -8.27 -21.97 -6.39
CA SER A 48 -9.72 -21.82 -6.52
C SER A 48 -10.43 -21.37 -5.23
N ASP A 49 -9.71 -21.28 -4.11
CA ASP A 49 -10.25 -20.79 -2.84
C ASP A 49 -9.76 -19.35 -2.64
N ALA A 50 -10.68 -18.40 -2.63
CA ALA A 50 -10.38 -16.99 -2.38
C ALA A 50 -10.13 -16.78 -0.88
N ARG A 51 -9.04 -17.36 -0.37
CA ARG A 51 -8.64 -17.25 1.03
C ARG A 51 -7.13 -17.23 1.14
N VAL A 52 -6.62 -16.31 1.95
CA VAL A 52 -5.21 -16.24 2.32
C VAL A 52 -5.06 -16.58 3.80
N ASN A 53 -4.08 -17.41 4.11
CA ASN A 53 -3.64 -17.65 5.48
C ASN A 53 -2.36 -16.85 5.74
N ILE A 54 -2.38 -15.91 6.68
CA ILE A 54 -1.23 -15.14 7.12
C ILE A 54 -0.77 -15.67 8.48
N ARG A 55 0.46 -16.15 8.56
CA ARG A 55 1.11 -16.55 9.80
C ARG A 55 1.94 -15.39 10.33
N VAL A 56 1.72 -15.02 11.59
CA VAL A 56 2.52 -14.02 12.30
C VAL A 56 3.06 -14.66 13.57
N GLN A 57 4.36 -14.50 13.81
CA GLN A 57 5.02 -14.85 15.05
C GLN A 57 5.84 -13.65 15.53
N THR A 58 5.63 -13.28 16.77
CA THR A 58 6.28 -12.14 17.42
C THR A 58 7.24 -12.63 18.50
N THR A 59 8.07 -11.72 19.01
CA THR A 59 9.00 -12.00 20.10
C THR A 59 8.32 -12.10 21.47
N GLY A 60 7.05 -11.69 21.58
CA GLY A 60 6.29 -11.73 22.84
C GLY A 60 4.98 -10.95 22.84
N ASP A 61 4.86 -9.93 21.97
CA ASP A 61 3.64 -9.14 21.85
C ASP A 61 2.48 -9.94 21.20
N PRO A 62 1.22 -9.66 21.51
CA PRO A 62 0.11 -10.36 20.88
C PRO A 62 0.12 -10.20 19.35
N ALA A 63 0.19 -11.31 18.61
CA ALA A 63 0.25 -11.32 17.14
C ALA A 63 -0.92 -10.57 16.49
N ARG A 64 -2.09 -10.56 17.14
CA ARG A 64 -3.27 -9.81 16.72
C ARG A 64 -3.06 -8.29 16.75
N GLU A 65 -2.40 -7.78 17.77
CA GLU A 65 -2.12 -6.35 17.92
C GLU A 65 -1.09 -5.91 16.87
N VAL A 66 -0.01 -6.69 16.73
CA VAL A 66 1.03 -6.44 15.73
C VAL A 66 0.46 -6.47 14.30
N LEU A 67 -0.44 -7.42 14.00
CA LEU A 67 -1.11 -7.44 12.69
C LEU A 67 -2.00 -6.20 12.48
N LYS A 68 -2.71 -5.74 13.51
CA LYS A 68 -3.56 -4.55 13.42
C LYS A 68 -2.73 -3.30 13.18
N ASP A 69 -1.62 -3.14 13.90
CA ASP A 69 -0.68 -2.03 13.71
C ASP A 69 -0.14 -2.04 12.28
N ALA A 70 0.30 -3.20 11.77
CA ALA A 70 0.80 -3.33 10.40
C ALA A 70 -0.26 -2.95 9.34
N CYS A 71 -1.55 -3.27 9.57
CA CYS A 71 -2.63 -2.80 8.71
C CYS A 71 -2.77 -1.27 8.74
N GLN A 72 -2.67 -0.66 9.92
CA GLN A 72 -2.75 0.80 10.07
C GLN A 72 -1.58 1.49 9.37
N ASP A 73 -0.37 0.97 9.51
CA ASP A 73 0.82 1.48 8.85
C ASP A 73 0.71 1.37 7.33
N LEU A 74 0.20 0.25 6.81
CA LEU A 74 -0.07 0.08 5.39
C LEU A 74 -1.06 1.13 4.88
N MET A 75 -2.13 1.41 5.63
CA MET A 75 -3.09 2.47 5.28
C MET A 75 -2.44 3.86 5.27
N LEU A 76 -1.56 4.15 6.23
CA LEU A 76 -0.83 5.43 6.29
C LEU A 76 0.13 5.58 5.10
N MET A 77 0.85 4.51 4.73
CA MET A 77 1.70 4.50 3.54
C MET A 77 0.89 4.78 2.27
N CYS A 78 -0.24 4.10 2.08
CA CYS A 78 -1.11 4.34 0.91
C CYS A 78 -1.64 5.78 0.88
N LYS A 79 -2.03 6.34 2.03
CA LYS A 79 -2.47 7.74 2.12
C LYS A 79 -1.35 8.72 1.73
N HIS A 80 -0.13 8.47 2.21
CA HIS A 80 1.02 9.30 1.87
C HIS A 80 1.36 9.24 0.38
N VAL A 81 1.40 8.03 -0.20
CA VAL A 81 1.64 7.84 -1.63
C VAL A 81 0.59 8.58 -2.45
N ARG A 82 -0.70 8.45 -2.10
CA ARG A 82 -1.79 9.13 -2.79
C ARG A 82 -1.65 10.65 -2.72
N SER A 83 -1.43 11.20 -1.52
CA SER A 83 -1.28 12.64 -1.34
C SER A 83 -0.10 13.22 -2.13
N THR A 84 1.03 12.52 -2.16
CA THR A 84 2.21 12.96 -2.92
C THR A 84 1.96 12.88 -4.41
N PHE A 85 1.27 11.82 -4.88
CA PHE A 85 0.89 11.68 -6.27
C PHE A 85 -0.09 12.76 -6.73
N ASP A 86 -1.16 12.99 -5.97
CA ASP A 86 -2.17 14.01 -6.27
C ASP A 86 -1.52 15.40 -6.40
N LYS A 87 -0.63 15.76 -5.47
CA LYS A 87 0.14 17.01 -5.53
C LYS A 87 1.00 17.09 -6.80
N ALA A 88 1.74 16.04 -7.13
CA ALA A 88 2.58 16.02 -8.33
C ALA A 88 1.74 16.16 -9.62
N VAL A 89 0.53 15.58 -9.66
CA VAL A 89 -0.40 15.72 -10.77
C VAL A 89 -0.94 17.15 -10.88
N GLU A 90 -1.27 17.79 -9.77
CA GLU A 90 -1.70 19.19 -9.73
C GLU A 90 -0.60 20.13 -10.23
N ASP A 91 0.62 19.97 -9.71
CA ASP A 91 1.79 20.75 -10.11
C ASP A 91 2.09 20.60 -11.62
N PHE A 92 1.97 19.37 -12.15
CA PHE A 92 2.15 19.10 -13.58
C PHE A 92 1.07 19.75 -14.44
N LYS A 93 -0.20 19.67 -14.03
CA LYS A 93 -1.32 20.32 -14.75
C LYS A 93 -1.17 21.83 -14.76
N ALA A 94 -0.80 22.44 -13.62
CA ALA A 94 -0.55 23.88 -13.53
C ALA A 94 0.59 24.31 -14.45
N SER A 95 1.71 23.59 -14.43
CA SER A 95 2.88 23.88 -15.27
C SER A 95 2.56 23.77 -16.78
N ASN A 96 1.79 22.77 -17.18
CA ASN A 96 1.38 22.60 -18.58
C ASN A 96 0.36 23.64 -19.03
N ALA A 97 -0.56 24.07 -18.16
CA ALA A 97 -1.48 25.16 -18.47
C ALA A 97 -0.72 26.48 -18.73
N VAL A 98 0.30 26.77 -17.90
CA VAL A 98 1.19 27.93 -18.10
C VAL A 98 1.97 27.81 -19.43
N LYS A 99 2.48 26.62 -19.76
CA LYS A 99 3.19 26.39 -21.02
C LYS A 99 2.30 26.58 -22.25
N ALA A 100 1.04 26.17 -22.18
CA ALA A 100 0.07 26.37 -23.26
C ALA A 100 -0.28 27.86 -23.46
N MET A 101 -0.39 28.64 -22.38
CA MET A 101 -0.62 30.09 -22.47
C MET A 101 0.56 30.84 -23.09
N ASN A 102 1.81 30.43 -22.83
CA ASN A 102 3.01 31.09 -23.35
C ASN A 102 3.31 30.79 -24.83
N ILE A 103 2.69 29.78 -25.44
CA ILE A 103 2.89 29.45 -26.87
C ILE A 103 1.97 30.29 -27.78
N GLY A 104 0.87 30.83 -27.27
CA GLY A 104 -0.11 31.59 -28.06
C GLY A 104 0.25 33.05 -28.36
N SER A 105 1.45 33.54 -27.99
CA SER A 105 1.83 34.95 -28.11
C SER A 105 3.01 35.22 -29.06
N GLN A 106 3.36 34.29 -29.97
CA GLN A 106 4.49 34.46 -30.90
C GLN A 106 4.14 34.48 -32.40
N ASP A 107 2.89 34.27 -32.81
CA ASP A 107 2.50 34.24 -34.24
C ASP A 107 1.61 35.42 -34.65
N SER A 108 2.07 36.67 -34.47
CA SER A 108 1.39 37.84 -35.02
C SER A 108 2.32 39.03 -35.30
N ASP A 109 3.41 38.84 -36.04
CA ASP A 109 4.10 39.97 -36.68
C ASP A 109 5.02 39.45 -37.80
N SER A 110 4.52 39.38 -39.04
CA SER A 110 5.21 39.79 -40.27
C SER A 110 4.53 39.26 -41.55
N GLU A 111 3.38 39.81 -41.92
CA GLU A 111 2.94 39.86 -43.32
C GLU A 111 2.35 41.25 -43.58
N ASP A 112 3.19 42.16 -44.10
CA ASP A 112 2.85 43.08 -45.19
C ASP A 112 3.90 44.18 -45.33
N SER A 113 4.67 44.12 -46.42
CA SER A 113 4.86 45.26 -47.34
C SER A 113 5.82 44.86 -48.46
N GLU A 114 5.25 44.70 -49.66
CA GLU A 114 5.93 44.72 -50.98
C GLU A 114 6.71 46.02 -51.22
#